data_AF-A0A7C7HW35-F1
#
_entry.id   AF-A0A7C7HW35-F1
#
_cell.length_a   1.000
_cell.length_b   1.000
_cell.length_c   1.000
_cell.angle_alpha   90.00
_cell.angle_beta   90.00
_cell.angle_gamma   90.00
#
_symmetry.space_group_name_H-M   'P 1'
#
loop_
_entity.id
_entity.type
_entity.pdbx_description
1 polymer ?
#
loop_
_entity_poly.entity_id
_entity_poly.type
_entity_poly.pdbx_seq_one_letter_code
_entity_poly.pdbx_strand_id
1 'polypeptide(L)' 'MKKGNSFLTLNFLGIFFLVSTLIAQGDFNLEDLNPNSSTYGQVIGPDDYLGDICIVFFGHEY' A
#
# COMPACT_ATOMS: atom_id res chain seq x y z
N MET A 1 14.89 44.22 15.46
CA MET A 1 13.73 43.32 15.37
C MET A 1 13.83 42.52 14.06
N LYS A 2 14.45 41.33 14.07
CA LYS A 2 14.49 40.47 12.88
C LYS A 2 13.19 39.66 12.86
N LYS A 3 12.26 40.02 11.98
CA LYS A 3 11.05 39.24 11.72
C LYS A 3 11.49 38.00 10.96
N GLY A 4 11.78 36.92 11.69
CA GLY A 4 12.11 35.63 11.08
C GLY A 4 10.95 35.20 10.19
N ASN A 5 11.23 34.92 8.92
CA ASN A 5 10.24 34.46 7.94
C ASN A 5 9.65 33.12 8.38
N SER A 6 8.58 33.19 9.16
CA SER A 6 7.78 32.03 9.55
C SER A 6 6.81 31.68 8.42
N PHE A 7 7.31 31.10 7.33
CA PHE A 7 6.40 30.47 6.36
C PHE A 7 6.91 29.18 5.71
N LEU A 8 8.17 28.77 5.91
CA LEU A 8 8.70 27.57 5.25
C LEU A 8 9.70 26.77 6.12
N THR A 9 9.39 26.54 7.40
CA THR A 9 10.07 25.46 8.13
C THR A 9 9.39 24.14 7.75
N LEU A 10 9.75 23.58 6.59
CA LEU A 10 9.26 22.28 6.15
C LEU A 10 9.76 21.20 7.13
N ASN A 11 8.84 20.61 7.88
CA ASN A 11 9.14 19.52 8.79
C ASN A 11 9.41 18.24 7.97
N PHE A 12 10.69 17.85 7.85
CA PHE A 12 11.13 16.67 7.11
C PHE A 12 10.35 15.41 7.47
N LEU A 13 9.99 15.25 8.75
CA LEU A 13 9.19 14.11 9.22
C LEU A 13 7.78 14.13 8.61
N GLY A 14 7.17 15.30 8.52
CA GLY A 14 5.85 15.47 7.91
C GLY A 14 5.85 15.16 6.42
N ILE A 15 6.88 15.58 5.67
CA ILE A 15 7.03 15.21 4.26
C ILE A 15 7.24 13.71 4.11
N PHE A 16 8.09 13.11 4.95
CA PHE A 16 8.35 11.67 4.93
C PHE A 16 7.06 10.86 5.14
N PHE A 17 6.23 11.24 6.10
CA PHE A 17 4.92 10.60 6.32
C PHE A 17 3.97 10.79 5.13
N LEU A 18 3.91 11.98 4.53
CA LEU A 18 3.08 12.21 3.35
C LEU A 18 3.54 11.34 2.16
N VAL A 19 4.85 11.28 1.92
CA VAL A 19 5.40 10.45 0.83
C VAL A 19 5.16 8.97 1.09
N SER A 20 5.35 8.47 2.32
CA SER A 20 5.11 7.05 2.62
C SER A 20 3.65 6.64 2.41
N THR A 21 2.69 7.50 2.76
CA THR A 21 1.26 7.23 2.50
C THR A 21 0.91 7.15 1.02
N LEU A 22 1.64 7.86 0.15
CA LEU A 22 1.43 7.80 -1.30
C LEU A 22 1.94 6.50 -1.92
N ILE A 23 2.94 5.85 -1.32
CA ILE A 23 3.51 4.58 -1.82
C ILE A 23 2.87 3.35 -1.16
N ALA A 24 2.26 3.52 0.02
CA ALA A 24 1.70 2.41 0.80
C ALA A 24 0.31 1.95 0.34
N GLN A 25 -0.34 2.66 -0.58
CA GLN A 25 -1.66 2.31 -1.12
C GLN A 25 -1.58 1.52 -2.45
N GLY A 26 -0.45 0.88 -2.73
CA GLY A 26 -0.21 0.15 -3.97
C GLY A 26 -0.87 -1.23 -3.99
N ASP A 27 -1.03 -1.75 -5.21
CA ASP A 27 -1.29 -3.16 -5.47
C ASP A 27 -0.23 -4.05 -4.79
N PHE A 28 -0.60 -5.28 -4.47
CA PHE A 28 0.28 -6.24 -3.81
C PHE A 28 0.18 -7.59 -4.51
N ASN A 29 1.29 -8.33 -4.47
CA ASN A 29 1.36 -9.66 -5.06
C ASN A 29 1.73 -10.69 -4.00
N LEU A 30 0.99 -11.79 -3.94
CA LEU A 30 1.23 -12.93 -3.05
C LEU A 30 1.15 -14.22 -3.84
N GLU A 31 1.82 -15.26 -3.34
CA GLU A 31 1.68 -16.60 -3.91
C GLU A 31 0.28 -17.17 -3.60
N ASP A 32 -0.37 -17.71 -4.61
CA ASP A 32 -1.62 -18.45 -4.46
C ASP A 32 -1.35 -19.83 -3.86
N LEU A 33 -1.63 -19.94 -2.56
CA LEU A 33 -1.47 -21.18 -1.80
C LEU A 33 -2.71 -22.07 -1.81
N ASN A 34 -3.79 -21.69 -2.52
CA ASN A 34 -5.01 -22.51 -2.59
C ASN A 34 -4.86 -23.62 -3.65
N PRO A 35 -4.73 -24.91 -3.28
CA PRO A 35 -4.51 -26.00 -4.23
C PRO A 35 -5.71 -26.26 -5.15
N ASN A 36 -6.88 -25.71 -4.84
CA ASN A 36 -8.08 -25.81 -5.68
C ASN A 36 -8.20 -24.64 -6.67
N SER A 37 -7.30 -23.67 -6.60
CA SER A 37 -7.28 -22.52 -7.50
C SER A 37 -6.73 -22.89 -8.88
N SER A 38 -7.26 -22.26 -9.92
CA SER A 38 -6.72 -22.37 -11.29
C SER A 38 -5.35 -21.69 -11.43
N THR A 39 -4.99 -20.82 -10.49
CA THR A 39 -3.73 -20.06 -10.45
C THR A 39 -2.78 -20.54 -9.35
N TYR A 40 -2.99 -21.76 -8.83
CA TYR A 40 -2.16 -22.31 -7.75
C TYR A 40 -0.65 -22.23 -8.03
N GLY A 41 0.11 -21.72 -7.06
CA GLY A 41 1.56 -21.53 -7.12
C GLY A 41 2.01 -20.34 -7.97
N GLN A 42 1.09 -19.56 -8.53
CA GLN A 42 1.41 -18.30 -9.20
C GLN A 42 1.44 -17.15 -8.20
N VAL A 43 2.25 -16.14 -8.49
CA VAL A 43 2.27 -14.88 -7.76
C VAL A 43 1.23 -13.97 -8.41
N ILE A 44 0.15 -13.67 -7.68
CA ILE A 44 -1.00 -12.91 -8.16
C ILE A 44 -1.39 -11.80 -7.17
N GLY A 45 -2.08 -10.78 -7.67
CA GLY A 45 -2.56 -9.63 -6.92
C GLY A 45 -3.93 -9.14 -7.38
N PRO A 46 -4.53 -8.17 -6.68
CA PRO A 46 -5.75 -7.49 -7.12
C PRO A 46 -5.74 -7.03 -8.59
N ASP A 47 -4.59 -6.58 -9.12
CA ASP A 47 -4.47 -6.15 -10.52
C ASP A 47 -4.56 -7.29 -11.56
N ASP A 48 -4.51 -8.56 -11.14
CA ASP A 48 -4.79 -9.69 -12.04
C ASP A 48 -6.30 -9.90 -12.29
N TYR A 49 -7.16 -9.20 -11.53
CA TYR A 49 -8.62 -9.31 -11.58
C TYR A 49 -9.30 -8.00 -12.00
N LEU A 50 -8.65 -7.21 -12.87
CA LEU A 50 -9.20 -5.94 -13.35
C LEU A 50 -10.59 -6.11 -13.98
N GLY A 51 -11.55 -5.33 -13.48
CA GLY A 51 -12.95 -5.37 -13.93
C GLY A 51 -13.86 -6.21 -13.04
N ASP A 52 -13.30 -6.98 -12.10
CA ASP A 52 -14.04 -7.75 -11.12
C ASP A 52 -14.03 -7.09 -9.72
N ILE A 53 -14.96 -7.51 -8.86
CA ILE A 53 -14.94 -7.11 -7.44
C ILE A 53 -13.95 -8.02 -6.70
N CYS A 54 -12.83 -7.44 -6.25
CA CYS A 54 -11.85 -8.11 -5.39
C CYS A 54 -12.19 -7.88 -3.90
N ILE A 55 -12.25 -8.95 -3.11
CA ILE A 55 -12.36 -8.88 -1.65
C ILE A 55 -11.04 -9.39 -1.06
N VAL A 56 -10.34 -8.51 -0.34
CA VAL A 56 -9.08 -8.84 0.34
C VAL A 56 -9.32 -8.87 1.85
N PHE A 57 -8.93 -9.97 2.48
CA PHE A 57 -9.01 -10.16 3.93
C PHE A 57 -7.62 -10.44 4.51
N PHE A 58 -7.20 -9.60 5.47
CA PHE A 58 -6.01 -9.84 6.28
C PHE A 58 -6.44 -10.23 7.69
N GLY A 59 -6.20 -11.48 8.07
CA GLY A 59 -6.52 -12.02 9.38
C GLY A 59 -5.29 -12.57 10.10
N HIS A 60 -5.29 -12.50 11.43
CA HIS A 60 -4.31 -13.15 12.29
C HIS A 60 -5.07 -13.80 13.45
N GLU A 61 -4.80 -15.08 13.70
CA GLU A 61 -5.38 -15.83 14.81
C GLU A 61 -4.41 -15.82 16.01
N TYR A 62 -4.93 -15.72 17.24
CA TYR A 62 -4.13 -15.71 18.48
C TYR A 62 -3.98 -17.11 19.07
#